data_AF-A0A933EZZ9-F1
#
_entry.id   AF-A0A933EZZ9-F1
#
_cell.length_a   1.000
_cell.length_b   1.000
_cell.length_c   1.000
_cell.angle_alpha   90.00
_cell.angle_beta   90.00
_cell.angle_gamma   90.00
#
_symmetry.space_group_name_H-M   'P 1'
#
loop_
_entity.id
_entity.type
_entity.pdbx_description
1 polymer ?
#
loop_
_entity_poly.entity_id
_entity_poly.type
_entity_poly.pdbx_seq_one_letter_code
_entity_poly.pdbx_strand_id
1 'polypeptide(L)'
;MSKMALAVLAAAMPAWASAGAGLEKDRAGLESLLGETQRVAQAQVLETQNILKERPRGGPVGIPNPALAWDVLDTIPTCKEIVNRKFVRRPSIEEALGMLKPCVRALNAGGGPRISARKDSMEPIGRDRFERVERIVLTVHGSVPVGSTVVMNLKYSISKRNDQLLGWPAEVETADAEAGPAVGEVSSLQRVVDKCAAEVSDTRGRFFPIKNAADFAAAYKGCLKESRKLAIKEILPARSVPGSHPNVVWVFSAANQASIQAMNGILDVPVLPGSSEKFSVLIKAEKEQQFRALEN
;
A
#
# COMPACT_ATOMS: atom_id res chain seq x y z
N MET A 1 -79.35 0.57 -46.43
CA MET A 1 -78.29 0.09 -45.51
C MET A 1 -77.56 1.29 -44.97
N SER A 2 -77.63 1.54 -43.65
CA SER A 2 -76.60 2.23 -42.82
C SER A 2 -77.25 2.79 -41.55
N LYS A 3 -77.35 1.96 -40.51
CA LYS A 3 -77.71 2.36 -39.13
C LYS A 3 -76.83 1.68 -38.07
N MET A 4 -75.69 1.09 -38.47
CA MET A 4 -74.80 0.35 -37.56
C MET A 4 -73.45 1.03 -37.29
N ALA A 5 -73.25 2.29 -37.70
CA ALA A 5 -71.98 2.99 -37.49
C ALA A 5 -71.97 4.00 -36.31
N LEU A 6 -73.12 4.28 -35.68
CA LEU A 6 -73.20 5.32 -34.63
C LEU A 6 -73.16 4.82 -33.18
N ALA A 7 -73.18 3.51 -32.94
CA ALA A 7 -73.24 2.97 -31.56
C ALA A 7 -71.85 2.67 -30.95
N VAL A 8 -70.76 2.68 -31.74
CA VAL A 8 -69.42 2.30 -31.24
C VAL A 8 -68.59 3.51 -30.78
N LEU A 9 -68.94 4.73 -31.19
CA LEU A 9 -68.17 5.94 -30.85
C LEU A 9 -68.57 6.61 -29.52
N ALA A 10 -69.72 6.23 -28.93
CA ALA A 10 -70.20 6.86 -27.67
C ALA A 10 -69.73 6.14 -26.39
N ALA A 11 -69.09 4.97 -26.49
CA ALA A 11 -68.63 4.20 -25.32
C ALA A 11 -67.14 4.42 -24.97
N ALA A 12 -66.38 5.16 -25.79
CA ALA A 12 -64.93 5.30 -25.63
C ALA A 12 -64.47 6.65 -25.02
N MET A 13 -65.39 7.55 -24.65
CA MET A 13 -65.02 8.88 -24.14
C MET A 13 -64.79 9.04 -22.62
N PRO A 14 -65.11 8.10 -21.70
CA PRO A 14 -64.73 8.26 -20.30
C PRO A 14 -63.28 7.87 -19.96
N ALA A 15 -62.58 7.15 -20.84
CA ALA A 15 -61.30 6.52 -20.51
C ALA A 15 -60.06 7.45 -20.68
N TRP A 16 -60.18 8.59 -21.35
CA TRP A 16 -59.05 9.50 -21.57
C TRP A 16 -58.94 10.61 -20.52
N ALA A 17 -60.04 10.93 -19.81
CA ALA A 17 -60.01 11.92 -18.73
C ALA A 17 -59.39 11.37 -17.43
N SER A 18 -59.45 10.05 -17.19
CA SER A 18 -58.87 9.40 -16.00
C SER A 18 -57.38 9.07 -16.13
N ALA A 19 -56.84 9.00 -17.35
CA ALA A 19 -55.41 8.79 -17.59
C ALA A 19 -54.56 10.05 -17.35
N GLY A 20 -55.12 11.25 -17.57
CA GLY A 20 -54.42 12.52 -17.32
C GLY A 20 -54.20 12.82 -15.84
N ALA A 21 -55.18 12.54 -14.98
CA ALA A 21 -55.07 12.76 -13.53
C ALA A 21 -54.09 11.79 -12.83
N GLY A 22 -53.90 10.59 -13.38
CA GLY A 22 -52.90 9.62 -12.89
C GLY A 22 -51.47 10.08 -13.15
N LEU A 23 -51.20 10.60 -14.36
CA LEU A 23 -49.87 11.07 -14.76
C LEU A 23 -49.40 12.30 -13.98
N GLU A 24 -50.30 13.21 -13.58
CA GLU A 24 -49.93 14.34 -12.73
C GLU A 24 -49.58 13.91 -11.30
N LYS A 25 -50.28 12.90 -10.76
CA LYS A 25 -50.00 12.33 -9.44
C LYS A 25 -48.67 11.57 -9.43
N ASP A 26 -48.37 10.84 -10.49
CA ASP A 26 -47.10 10.12 -10.66
C ASP A 26 -45.93 11.09 -10.86
N ARG A 27 -46.15 12.22 -11.55
CA ARG A 27 -45.16 13.29 -11.68
C ARG A 27 -44.83 13.94 -10.33
N ALA A 28 -45.83 14.27 -9.52
CA ALA A 28 -45.61 14.82 -8.19
C ALA A 28 -44.85 13.84 -7.27
N GLY A 29 -45.14 12.54 -7.38
CA GLY A 29 -44.39 11.49 -6.68
C GLY A 29 -42.93 11.39 -7.11
N LEU A 30 -42.65 11.46 -8.42
CA LEU A 30 -41.30 11.45 -8.97
C LEU A 30 -40.50 12.70 -8.60
N GLU A 31 -41.12 13.88 -8.62
CA GLU A 31 -40.46 15.14 -8.21
C GLU A 31 -40.12 15.11 -6.70
N SER A 32 -40.96 14.51 -5.87
CA SER A 32 -40.69 14.29 -4.44
C SER A 32 -39.50 13.33 -4.21
N LEU A 33 -39.47 12.21 -4.93
CA LEU A 33 -38.39 11.21 -4.84
C LEU A 33 -37.05 11.79 -5.31
N LEU A 34 -37.05 12.60 -6.37
CA LEU A 34 -35.87 13.35 -6.84
C LEU A 34 -35.37 14.34 -5.79
N GLY A 35 -36.29 15.05 -5.11
CA GLY A 35 -35.95 15.95 -4.02
C GLY A 35 -35.27 15.24 -2.84
N GLU A 36 -35.76 14.07 -2.45
CA GLU A 36 -35.16 13.26 -1.38
C GLU A 36 -33.80 12.69 -1.77
N THR A 37 -33.66 12.14 -2.99
CA THR A 37 -32.35 11.64 -3.46
C THR A 37 -31.32 12.75 -3.56
N GLN A 38 -31.71 13.95 -4.00
CA GLN A 38 -30.80 15.09 -4.09
C GLN A 38 -30.36 15.58 -2.70
N ARG A 39 -31.25 15.54 -1.69
CA ARG A 39 -30.89 15.86 -0.30
C ARG A 39 -29.91 14.84 0.29
N VAL A 40 -30.13 13.54 0.05
CA VAL A 40 -29.21 12.49 0.52
C VAL A 40 -27.84 12.61 -0.15
N ALA A 41 -27.81 12.87 -1.46
CA ALA A 41 -26.56 13.08 -2.19
C ALA A 41 -25.79 14.32 -1.67
N GLN A 42 -26.49 15.43 -1.40
CA GLN A 42 -25.86 16.63 -0.83
C GLN A 42 -25.32 16.39 0.59
N ALA A 43 -26.05 15.63 1.43
CA ALA A 43 -25.58 15.26 2.76
C ALA A 43 -24.29 14.42 2.71
N GLN A 44 -24.22 13.42 1.82
CA GLN A 44 -23.03 12.60 1.62
C GLN A 44 -21.84 13.41 1.09
N VAL A 45 -22.07 14.35 0.17
CA VAL A 45 -21.01 15.24 -0.32
C VAL A 45 -20.47 16.13 0.81
N LEU A 46 -21.34 16.66 1.66
CA LEU A 46 -20.92 17.49 2.80
C LEU A 46 -20.13 16.69 3.83
N GLU A 47 -20.57 15.46 4.14
CA GLU A 47 -19.86 14.54 5.04
C GLU A 47 -18.48 14.19 4.51
N THR A 48 -18.37 13.89 3.21
CA THR A 48 -17.09 13.60 2.54
C THR A 48 -16.15 14.82 2.55
N GLN A 49 -16.69 16.03 2.37
CA GLN A 49 -15.90 17.26 2.44
C GLN A 49 -15.42 17.57 3.86
N ASN A 50 -16.20 17.25 4.89
CA ASN A 50 -15.78 17.42 6.28
C ASN A 50 -14.66 16.44 6.66
N ILE A 51 -14.75 15.17 6.23
CA ILE A 51 -13.68 14.17 6.40
C ILE A 51 -12.38 14.63 5.71
N LEU A 52 -12.47 15.27 4.55
CA LEU A 52 -11.32 15.82 3.84
C LEU A 52 -10.72 17.08 4.50
N LYS A 53 -11.53 17.86 5.22
CA LYS A 53 -11.06 19.04 5.99
C LYS A 53 -10.39 18.66 7.29
N GLU A 54 -10.78 17.56 7.92
CA GLU A 54 -10.10 17.02 9.12
C GLU A 54 -8.80 16.29 8.79
N ARG A 55 -8.52 16.05 7.50
CA ARG A 55 -7.21 15.56 7.08
C ARG A 55 -6.18 16.68 7.34
N PRO A 56 -5.16 16.44 8.20
CA PRO A 56 -4.17 17.46 8.54
C PRO A 56 -3.52 17.98 7.25
N ARG A 57 -3.68 19.29 7.01
CA ARG A 57 -3.09 19.98 5.86
C ARG A 57 -1.57 19.86 5.93
N GLY A 58 -0.98 19.47 4.81
CA GLY A 58 0.43 19.12 4.67
C GLY A 58 1.41 20.08 5.34
N GLY A 59 2.18 19.53 6.27
CA GLY A 59 3.59 19.90 6.39
C GLY A 59 4.37 19.30 5.21
N PRO A 60 5.64 19.72 5.01
CA PRO A 60 6.53 19.09 4.04
C PRO A 60 6.53 17.57 4.27
N VAL A 61 6.68 16.78 3.20
CA VAL A 61 6.82 15.32 3.23
C VAL A 61 8.10 14.99 3.99
N GLY A 62 8.03 15.09 5.31
CA GLY A 62 9.06 14.71 6.24
C GLY A 62 9.12 13.20 6.25
N ILE A 63 10.35 12.70 6.20
CA ILE A 63 10.69 11.32 6.51
C ILE A 63 9.84 10.89 7.72
N PRO A 64 9.08 9.77 7.64
CA PRO A 64 8.26 9.34 8.74
C PRO A 64 9.14 9.19 9.98
N ASN A 65 8.84 10.00 11.00
CA ASN A 65 9.50 9.91 12.29
C ASN A 65 9.23 8.49 12.83
N PRO A 66 10.26 7.68 13.15
CA PRO A 66 10.09 6.33 13.71
C PRO A 66 9.32 6.35 15.06
N ALA A 67 9.08 7.51 15.65
CA ALA A 67 8.24 7.72 16.83
C ALA A 67 6.71 7.59 16.62
N LEU A 68 6.22 7.31 15.40
CA LEU A 68 4.77 7.25 15.11
C LEU A 68 4.31 5.85 14.64
N ALA A 69 4.79 4.78 15.28
CA ALA A 69 4.09 3.50 15.20
C ALA A 69 2.74 3.63 15.92
N TRP A 70 1.66 3.29 15.23
CA TRP A 70 0.28 3.36 15.74
C TRP A 70 -0.47 2.06 15.51
N ASP A 71 -1.50 1.81 16.32
CA ASP A 71 -2.24 0.56 16.28
C ASP A 71 -3.24 0.55 15.12
N VAL A 72 -2.76 0.19 13.92
CA VAL A 72 -3.58 0.11 12.69
C VAL A 72 -4.75 -0.86 12.80
N LEU A 73 -4.64 -1.90 13.63
CA LEU A 73 -5.74 -2.84 13.87
C LEU A 73 -6.81 -2.25 14.80
N ASP A 74 -6.48 -1.28 15.65
CA ASP A 74 -7.46 -0.56 16.48
C ASP A 74 -8.09 0.64 15.76
N THR A 75 -7.41 1.23 14.77
CA THR A 75 -7.95 2.39 14.02
C THR A 75 -9.03 2.01 13.00
N ILE A 76 -8.98 0.79 12.45
CA ILE A 76 -9.99 0.29 11.51
C ILE A 76 -11.12 -0.37 12.31
N PRO A 77 -12.37 0.15 12.29
CA PRO A 77 -13.45 -0.36 13.14
C PRO A 77 -13.70 -1.87 12.99
N THR A 78 -13.72 -2.36 11.75
CA THR A 78 -13.88 -3.80 11.47
C THR A 78 -12.76 -4.63 12.07
N CYS A 79 -11.51 -4.15 12.01
CA CYS A 79 -10.39 -4.83 12.66
C CYS A 79 -10.52 -4.80 14.17
N LYS A 80 -10.77 -3.62 14.74
CA LYS A 80 -10.89 -3.38 16.18
C LYS A 80 -11.85 -4.36 16.85
N GLU A 81 -13.03 -4.51 16.28
CA GLU A 81 -14.07 -5.41 16.78
C GLU A 81 -13.62 -6.87 16.79
N ILE A 82 -12.86 -7.29 15.77
CA ILE A 82 -12.37 -8.66 15.64
C ILE A 82 -11.21 -8.89 16.61
N VAL A 83 -10.15 -8.08 16.51
CA VAL A 83 -8.86 -8.36 17.19
C VAL A 83 -8.90 -8.13 18.69
N ASN A 84 -9.84 -7.31 19.18
CA ASN A 84 -10.03 -7.05 20.61
C ASN A 84 -11.16 -7.90 21.21
N ARG A 85 -11.76 -8.80 20.42
CA ARG A 85 -12.86 -9.66 20.90
C ARG A 85 -12.34 -10.61 21.98
N LYS A 86 -13.06 -10.66 23.11
CA LYS A 86 -12.80 -11.64 24.17
C LYS A 86 -13.57 -12.92 23.88
N PHE A 87 -12.91 -14.06 24.03
CA PHE A 87 -13.51 -15.37 23.80
C PHE A 87 -13.49 -16.19 25.10
N VAL A 88 -14.60 -16.90 25.37
CA VAL A 88 -14.68 -17.85 26.48
C VAL A 88 -13.86 -19.11 26.18
N ARG A 89 -13.82 -19.52 24.91
CA ARG A 89 -13.00 -20.61 24.38
C ARG A 89 -12.16 -20.07 23.23
N ARG A 90 -10.85 -20.37 23.21
CA ARG A 90 -9.98 -19.99 22.09
C ARG A 90 -10.51 -20.63 20.80
N PRO A 91 -10.77 -19.83 19.73
CA PRO A 91 -11.19 -20.38 18.44
C PRO A 91 -10.08 -21.26 17.84
N SER A 92 -10.44 -22.19 16.95
CA SER A 92 -9.42 -22.87 16.14
C SER A 92 -8.65 -21.86 15.29
N ILE A 93 -7.45 -22.21 14.83
CA ILE A 93 -6.67 -21.30 13.99
C ILE A 93 -7.38 -21.03 12.65
N GLU A 94 -8.10 -22.02 12.10
CA GLU A 94 -8.92 -21.86 10.90
C GLU A 94 -10.11 -20.92 11.13
N GLU A 95 -10.77 -21.02 12.29
CA GLU A 95 -11.82 -20.09 12.70
C GLU A 95 -11.25 -18.68 12.88
N ALA A 96 -10.11 -18.54 13.56
CA ALA A 96 -9.43 -17.27 13.76
C ALA A 96 -9.07 -16.59 12.42
N LEU A 97 -8.51 -17.34 11.46
CA LEU A 97 -8.25 -16.84 10.11
C LEU A 97 -9.55 -16.44 9.39
N GLY A 98 -10.63 -17.23 9.56
CA GLY A 98 -11.96 -16.90 9.06
C GLY A 98 -12.47 -15.57 9.61
N MET A 99 -12.30 -15.35 10.91
CA MET A 99 -12.68 -14.12 11.60
C MET A 99 -11.84 -12.92 11.17
N LEU A 100 -10.56 -13.11 10.80
CA LEU A 100 -9.69 -12.02 10.32
C LEU A 100 -9.99 -11.56 8.88
N LYS A 101 -10.72 -12.34 8.08
CA LYS A 101 -10.99 -12.01 6.66
C LYS A 101 -11.60 -10.60 6.45
N PRO A 102 -12.61 -10.16 7.22
CA PRO A 102 -13.16 -8.81 7.07
C PRO A 102 -12.14 -7.71 7.42
N CYS A 103 -11.33 -7.92 8.46
CA CYS A 103 -10.25 -7.00 8.82
C CYS A 103 -9.20 -6.90 7.70
N VAL A 104 -8.74 -8.03 7.16
CA VAL A 104 -7.78 -8.06 6.04
C VAL A 104 -8.35 -7.37 4.79
N ARG A 105 -9.64 -7.56 4.50
CA ARG A 105 -10.32 -6.85 3.41
C ARG A 105 -10.35 -5.34 3.65
N ALA A 106 -10.64 -4.90 4.87
CA ALA A 106 -10.66 -3.49 5.22
C ALA A 106 -9.26 -2.84 5.14
N LEU A 107 -8.21 -3.55 5.60
CA LEU A 107 -6.81 -3.14 5.44
C LEU A 107 -6.43 -2.96 3.96
N ASN A 108 -6.91 -3.84 3.09
CA ASN A 108 -6.63 -3.79 1.65
C ASN A 108 -7.42 -2.72 0.89
N ALA A 109 -8.57 -2.27 1.43
CA ALA A 109 -9.39 -1.25 0.78
C ALA A 109 -8.70 0.13 0.74
N GLY A 110 -7.72 0.38 1.62
CA GLY A 110 -7.00 1.65 1.72
C GLY A 110 -6.03 1.97 0.58
N GLY A 111 -5.95 1.13 -0.47
CA GLY A 111 -5.04 1.34 -1.61
C GLY A 111 -3.55 1.16 -1.29
N GLY A 112 -3.24 0.56 -0.14
CA GLY A 112 -1.88 0.22 0.28
C GLY A 112 -1.41 -1.15 -0.23
N PRO A 113 -0.26 -1.64 0.30
CA PRO A 113 0.21 -3.00 0.04
C PRO A 113 -0.85 -4.05 0.37
N ARG A 114 -0.94 -5.09 -0.45
CA ARG A 114 -1.92 -6.16 -0.25
C ARG A 114 -1.52 -7.01 0.94
N ILE A 115 -2.36 -7.13 1.94
CA ILE A 115 -2.15 -7.94 3.14
C ILE A 115 -2.97 -9.23 3.02
N SER A 116 -2.41 -10.35 3.49
CA SER A 116 -3.12 -11.62 3.67
C SER A 116 -2.81 -12.21 5.04
N ALA A 117 -3.73 -12.99 5.59
CA ALA A 117 -3.47 -13.79 6.80
C ALA A 117 -3.37 -15.27 6.42
N ARG A 118 -2.37 -15.98 6.93
CA ARG A 118 -2.19 -17.43 6.76
C ARG A 118 -1.80 -18.11 8.07
N LYS A 119 -2.03 -19.42 8.13
CA LYS A 119 -1.50 -20.29 9.18
C LYS A 119 -0.07 -20.67 8.80
N ASP A 120 0.80 -20.70 9.79
CA ASP A 120 2.17 -21.18 9.68
C ASP A 120 2.54 -22.00 10.92
N SER A 121 3.62 -22.76 10.83
CA SER A 121 4.15 -23.57 11.93
C SER A 121 5.56 -23.11 12.25
N MET A 122 5.79 -22.71 13.50
CA MET A 122 7.12 -22.32 13.98
C MET A 122 7.75 -23.47 14.77
N GLU A 123 9.03 -23.72 14.53
CA GLU A 123 9.83 -24.56 15.42
C GLU A 123 10.11 -23.78 16.71
N PRO A 124 9.84 -24.36 17.88
CA PRO A 124 10.08 -23.67 19.14
C PRO A 124 11.58 -23.36 19.31
N ILE A 125 11.88 -22.16 19.81
CA ILE A 125 13.26 -21.75 20.12
C ILE A 125 13.68 -22.50 21.39
N GLY A 126 14.30 -23.67 21.24
CA GLY A 126 14.82 -24.47 22.35
C GLY A 126 15.03 -25.94 21.96
N ARG A 127 16.05 -26.59 22.51
CA ARG A 127 16.48 -27.95 22.12
C ARG A 127 15.55 -29.08 22.58
N ASP A 128 14.58 -28.80 23.46
CA ASP A 128 13.87 -29.85 24.22
C ASP A 128 12.35 -29.93 24.00
N ARG A 129 11.79 -29.29 22.96
CA ARG A 129 10.37 -29.47 22.61
C ARG A 129 10.21 -29.64 21.10
N PHE A 130 9.76 -30.82 20.67
CA PHE A 130 9.49 -31.15 19.26
C PHE A 130 8.10 -30.72 18.78
N GLU A 131 7.36 -29.94 19.58
CA GLU A 131 5.99 -29.58 19.25
C GLU A 131 5.96 -28.29 18.43
N ARG A 132 5.58 -28.42 17.15
CA ARG A 132 5.37 -27.29 16.26
C ARG A 132 4.26 -26.40 16.82
N VAL A 133 4.57 -25.11 16.99
CA VAL A 133 3.57 -24.14 17.44
C VAL A 133 2.92 -23.52 16.22
N GLU A 134 1.61 -23.66 16.10
CA GLU A 134 0.84 -22.98 15.05
C GLU A 134 0.73 -21.49 15.36
N ARG A 135 0.88 -20.66 14.31
CA ARG A 135 0.83 -19.21 14.40
C ARG A 135 0.08 -18.58 13.22
N ILE A 136 -0.41 -17.37 13.44
CA ILE A 136 -1.03 -16.52 12.42
C ILE A 136 0.04 -15.60 11.83
N VAL A 137 0.26 -15.69 10.53
CA VAL A 137 1.18 -14.79 9.82
C VAL A 137 0.38 -13.82 8.97
N LEU A 138 0.56 -12.53 9.23
CA LEU A 138 0.11 -11.46 8.35
C LEU A 138 1.21 -11.18 7.30
N THR A 139 0.99 -11.64 6.08
CA THR A 139 1.90 -11.43 4.97
C THR A 139 1.53 -10.15 4.22
N VAL A 140 2.47 -9.21 4.13
CA VAL A 140 2.38 -8.03 3.29
C VAL A 140 2.98 -8.36 1.91
N HIS A 141 2.14 -8.38 0.90
CA HIS A 141 2.46 -8.69 -0.49
C HIS A 141 2.85 -7.44 -1.29
N GLY A 142 3.72 -7.68 -2.28
CA GLY A 142 4.24 -6.65 -3.17
C GLY A 142 5.40 -5.89 -2.56
N SER A 143 6.04 -5.07 -3.40
CA SER A 143 7.17 -4.25 -2.99
C SER A 143 6.72 -3.20 -1.98
N VAL A 144 7.00 -3.45 -0.70
CA VAL A 144 6.78 -2.48 0.38
C VAL A 144 7.75 -1.32 0.17
N PRO A 145 7.28 -0.11 -0.17
CA PRO A 145 8.18 1.00 -0.44
C PRO A 145 8.97 1.34 0.82
N VAL A 146 10.24 1.72 0.66
CA VAL A 146 11.06 2.16 1.78
C VAL A 146 10.43 3.39 2.42
N GLY A 147 10.33 3.38 3.75
CA GLY A 147 9.56 4.36 4.52
C GLY A 147 8.08 4.01 4.72
N SER A 148 7.58 2.92 4.10
CA SER A 148 6.25 2.41 4.42
C SER A 148 6.17 2.02 5.88
N THR A 149 5.23 2.65 6.60
CA THR A 149 4.98 2.34 8.00
C THR A 149 4.08 1.12 8.16
N VAL A 150 3.59 0.50 7.09
CA VAL A 150 2.60 -0.61 7.16
C VAL A 150 3.11 -1.79 7.98
N VAL A 151 4.32 -2.28 7.69
CA VAL A 151 4.91 -3.41 8.44
C VAL A 151 5.15 -3.01 9.89
N MET A 152 5.71 -1.82 10.13
CA MET A 152 5.96 -1.30 11.47
C MET A 152 4.67 -1.16 12.30
N ASN A 153 3.60 -0.63 11.70
CA ASN A 153 2.30 -0.42 12.32
C ASN A 153 1.62 -1.75 12.62
N LEU A 154 1.66 -2.71 11.68
CA LEU A 154 1.13 -4.05 11.91
C LEU A 154 1.89 -4.78 13.03
N LYS A 155 3.22 -4.69 13.05
CA LYS A 155 4.04 -5.27 14.13
C LYS A 155 3.71 -4.63 15.48
N TYR A 156 3.57 -3.30 15.51
CA TYR A 156 3.17 -2.58 16.72
C TYR A 156 1.76 -2.94 17.19
N SER A 157 0.79 -3.08 16.27
CA SER A 157 -0.55 -3.57 16.59
C SER A 157 -0.54 -4.97 17.20
N ILE A 158 0.29 -5.87 16.67
CA ILE A 158 0.42 -7.23 17.20
C ILE A 158 1.10 -7.22 18.58
N SER A 159 2.16 -6.43 18.76
CA SER A 159 2.87 -6.36 20.05
C SER A 159 2.01 -5.76 21.16
N LYS A 160 1.12 -4.80 20.84
CA LYS A 160 0.09 -4.29 21.77
C LYS A 160 -0.87 -5.37 22.28
N ARG A 161 -0.94 -6.51 21.58
CA ARG A 161 -1.76 -7.68 21.90
C ARG A 161 -0.89 -8.84 22.39
N ASN A 162 0.28 -8.55 22.96
CA ASN A 162 1.25 -9.52 23.48
C ASN A 162 1.66 -10.56 22.42
N ASP A 163 1.92 -10.08 21.21
CA ASP A 163 2.34 -10.89 20.06
C ASP A 163 1.33 -11.98 19.68
N GLN A 164 0.03 -11.71 19.92
CA GLN A 164 -1.06 -12.64 19.66
C GLN A 164 -2.22 -11.98 18.92
N LEU A 165 -2.89 -12.77 18.08
CA LEU A 165 -4.17 -12.44 17.47
C LEU A 165 -5.16 -13.56 17.77
N LEU A 166 -6.30 -13.22 18.37
CA LEU A 166 -7.37 -14.18 18.67
C LEU A 166 -6.90 -15.39 19.51
N GLY A 167 -5.89 -15.18 20.37
CA GLY A 167 -5.30 -16.22 21.24
C GLY A 167 -4.25 -17.12 20.58
N TRP A 168 -3.83 -16.81 19.35
CA TRP A 168 -2.76 -17.49 18.64
C TRP A 168 -1.54 -16.57 18.49
N PRO A 169 -0.30 -17.08 18.60
CA PRO A 169 0.90 -16.32 18.28
C PRO A 169 0.77 -15.70 16.88
N ALA A 170 1.22 -14.46 16.73
CA ALA A 170 1.10 -13.75 15.47
C ALA A 170 2.37 -13.01 15.07
N GLU A 171 2.64 -12.97 13.76
CA GLU A 171 3.80 -12.26 13.20
C GLU A 171 3.43 -11.55 11.89
N VAL A 172 4.21 -10.53 11.53
CA VAL A 172 4.12 -9.85 10.23
C VAL A 172 5.33 -10.24 9.39
N GLU A 173 5.06 -10.84 8.23
CA GLU A 173 6.06 -11.16 7.21
C GLU A 173 5.85 -10.30 5.97
N THR A 174 6.91 -10.06 5.20
CA THR A 174 6.78 -9.53 3.84
C THR A 174 6.93 -10.69 2.86
N ALA A 175 6.02 -10.82 1.89
CA ALA A 175 6.08 -11.89 0.87
C ALA A 175 7.40 -11.83 0.09
N ASP A 176 7.90 -10.62 -0.13
CA ASP A 176 9.16 -10.34 -0.79
C ASP A 176 10.32 -10.17 0.22
N ALA A 177 10.32 -10.92 1.33
CA ALA A 177 11.42 -10.92 2.31
C ALA A 177 12.75 -11.52 1.75
N GLU A 178 13.19 -11.08 0.57
CA GLU A 178 14.60 -10.76 0.42
C GLU A 178 14.81 -9.43 1.14
N ALA A 179 15.25 -9.49 2.40
CA ALA A 179 15.55 -8.38 3.30
C ALA A 179 15.77 -7.03 2.57
N GLY A 180 14.67 -6.29 2.40
CA GLY A 180 14.75 -4.85 2.24
C GLY A 180 15.44 -4.29 3.49
N PRO A 181 16.19 -3.19 3.38
CA PRO A 181 16.97 -2.69 4.49
C PRO A 181 16.07 -2.41 5.70
N ALA A 182 16.57 -2.69 6.91
CA ALA A 182 15.91 -2.23 8.11
C ALA A 182 15.73 -0.71 8.01
N VAL A 183 14.51 -0.23 8.24
CA VAL A 183 14.15 1.18 8.08
C VAL A 183 15.12 2.06 8.88
N GLY A 184 15.93 2.86 8.18
CA GLY A 184 16.89 3.79 8.78
C GLY A 184 18.36 3.39 8.68
N GLU A 185 18.69 2.18 8.24
CA GLU A 185 20.09 1.80 8.03
C GLU A 185 20.68 2.46 6.78
N VAL A 186 21.80 3.15 6.97
CA VAL A 186 22.58 3.75 5.88
C VAL A 186 23.16 2.63 5.04
N SER A 187 22.92 2.68 3.73
CA SER A 187 23.44 1.69 2.79
C SER A 187 24.97 1.68 2.82
N SER A 188 25.58 0.48 2.77
CA SER A 188 27.05 0.39 2.58
C SER A 188 27.52 0.94 1.22
N LEU A 189 26.61 1.18 0.27
CA LEU A 189 26.90 1.91 -0.97
C LEU A 189 27.19 3.39 -0.75
N GLN A 190 26.84 3.97 0.40
CA GLN A 190 27.01 5.40 0.67
C GLN A 190 28.41 5.88 0.33
N ARG A 191 29.44 5.16 0.81
CA ARG A 191 30.85 5.51 0.57
C ARG A 191 31.23 5.53 -0.92
N VAL A 192 30.57 4.71 -1.73
CA VAL A 192 30.84 4.66 -3.18
C VAL A 192 30.10 5.80 -3.86
N VAL A 193 28.87 6.08 -3.44
CA VAL A 193 28.08 7.21 -3.93
C VAL A 193 28.73 8.54 -3.60
N ASP A 194 29.30 8.71 -2.39
CA ASP A 194 30.04 9.92 -2.00
C ASP A 194 31.25 10.15 -2.90
N LYS A 195 31.99 9.08 -3.24
CA LYS A 195 33.12 9.16 -4.18
C LYS A 195 32.65 9.52 -5.59
N CYS A 196 31.60 8.86 -6.06
CA CYS A 196 31.01 9.17 -7.35
C CYS A 196 30.48 10.61 -7.40
N ALA A 197 29.96 11.14 -6.29
CA ALA A 197 29.45 12.51 -6.25
C ALA A 197 30.57 13.54 -6.54
N ALA A 198 31.80 13.26 -6.08
CA ALA A 198 32.97 14.09 -6.37
C ALA A 198 33.39 14.02 -7.85
N GLU A 199 33.15 12.89 -8.52
CA GLU A 199 33.43 12.71 -9.95
C GLU A 199 32.33 13.28 -10.86
N VAL A 200 31.08 13.21 -10.39
CA VAL A 200 29.89 13.71 -11.09
C VAL A 200 29.76 15.22 -10.95
N SER A 201 30.28 15.83 -9.88
CA SER A 201 30.45 17.28 -9.81
C SER A 201 31.47 17.73 -10.86
N ASP A 202 31.09 18.65 -11.75
CA ASP A 202 32.00 19.12 -12.80
C ASP A 202 33.27 19.76 -12.18
N THR A 203 34.34 19.89 -12.97
CA THR A 203 35.60 20.54 -12.54
C THR A 203 35.45 22.01 -12.12
N ARG A 204 34.25 22.59 -12.22
CA ARG A 204 33.88 23.93 -11.76
C ARG A 204 32.98 23.90 -10.52
N GLY A 205 32.79 22.75 -9.88
CA GLY A 205 31.99 22.58 -8.68
C GLY A 205 30.47 22.64 -8.91
N ARG A 206 29.98 22.46 -10.15
CA ARG A 206 28.53 22.42 -10.42
C ARG A 206 27.98 21.03 -10.12
N PHE A 207 27.06 20.98 -9.16
CA PHE A 207 26.31 19.79 -8.79
C PHE A 207 25.26 19.47 -9.85
N PHE A 208 25.15 18.20 -10.24
CA PHE A 208 24.01 17.74 -11.02
C PHE A 208 22.76 17.70 -10.12
N PRO A 209 21.67 18.42 -10.47
CA PRO A 209 20.47 18.42 -9.66
C PRO A 209 19.78 17.06 -9.74
N ILE A 210 19.80 16.30 -8.65
CA ILE A 210 19.20 14.97 -8.55
C ILE A 210 17.84 15.07 -7.85
N LYS A 211 16.74 15.18 -8.60
CA LYS A 211 15.42 15.42 -7.98
C LYS A 211 14.63 14.13 -7.75
N ASN A 212 15.03 13.04 -8.40
CA ASN A 212 14.31 11.78 -8.38
C ASN A 212 15.23 10.62 -8.76
N ALA A 213 14.72 9.39 -8.67
CA ALA A 213 15.47 8.17 -8.93
C ALA A 213 16.01 8.06 -10.37
N ALA A 214 15.35 8.69 -11.35
CA ALA A 214 15.81 8.68 -12.74
C ALA A 214 17.03 9.60 -12.92
N ASP A 215 17.01 10.77 -12.28
CA ASP A 215 18.16 11.67 -12.26
C ASP A 215 19.35 11.01 -11.55
N PHE A 216 19.09 10.31 -10.43
CA PHE A 216 20.11 9.53 -9.72
C PHE A 216 20.71 8.46 -10.63
N ALA A 217 19.87 7.64 -11.27
CA ALA A 217 20.32 6.59 -12.17
C ALA A 217 21.13 7.17 -13.34
N ALA A 218 20.72 8.30 -13.92
CA ALA A 218 21.46 8.94 -14.99
C ALA A 218 22.83 9.46 -14.54
N ALA A 219 22.88 10.13 -13.38
CA ALA A 219 24.10 10.74 -12.85
C ALA A 219 25.14 9.71 -12.38
N TYR A 220 24.71 8.67 -11.67
CA TYR A 220 25.62 7.74 -10.99
C TYR A 220 25.90 6.43 -11.74
N LYS A 221 25.17 6.14 -12.84
CA LYS A 221 25.32 4.86 -13.57
C LYS A 221 26.71 4.61 -14.12
N GLY A 222 27.46 5.63 -14.54
CA GLY A 222 28.84 5.48 -15.00
C GLY A 222 29.75 4.99 -13.88
N CYS A 223 29.94 5.84 -12.86
CA CYS A 223 30.84 5.57 -11.74
C CYS A 223 30.46 4.29 -10.95
N LEU A 224 29.17 4.05 -10.68
CA LEU A 224 28.75 2.87 -9.93
C LEU A 224 29.03 1.55 -10.67
N LYS A 225 28.97 1.53 -12.01
CA LYS A 225 29.31 0.35 -12.82
C LYS A 225 30.82 0.04 -12.82
N GLU A 226 31.66 1.06 -12.69
CA GLU A 226 33.11 0.90 -12.67
C GLU A 226 33.63 0.32 -11.34
N SER A 227 32.81 0.36 -10.30
CA SER A 227 33.12 -0.27 -9.02
C SER A 227 33.12 -1.80 -9.12
N ARG A 228 34.30 -2.36 -9.42
CA ARG A 228 34.53 -3.82 -9.55
C ARG A 228 34.05 -4.64 -8.35
N LYS A 229 34.05 -4.06 -7.15
CA LYS A 229 33.60 -4.73 -5.92
C LYS A 229 32.10 -4.96 -5.86
N LEU A 230 31.32 -4.10 -6.53
CA LEU A 230 29.86 -4.12 -6.44
C LEU A 230 29.21 -4.88 -7.60
N ALA A 231 29.97 -5.19 -8.65
CA ALA A 231 29.51 -5.91 -9.84
C ALA A 231 28.14 -5.42 -10.37
N ILE A 232 27.93 -4.10 -10.33
CA ILE A 232 26.66 -3.48 -10.73
C ILE A 232 26.52 -3.59 -12.24
N LYS A 233 25.45 -4.23 -12.69
CA LYS A 233 25.11 -4.42 -14.10
C LYS A 233 24.21 -3.30 -14.58
N GLU A 234 23.24 -2.94 -13.76
CA GLU A 234 22.21 -1.98 -14.15
C GLU A 234 21.69 -1.20 -12.95
N ILE A 235 21.27 0.04 -13.21
CA ILE A 235 20.62 0.91 -12.25
C ILE A 235 19.38 1.46 -12.94
N LEU A 236 18.21 1.20 -12.36
CA LEU A 236 16.94 1.63 -12.89
C LEU A 236 16.18 2.42 -11.81
N PRO A 237 15.50 3.52 -12.18
CA PRO A 237 14.50 4.06 -11.28
C PRO A 237 13.42 3.01 -11.05
N ALA A 238 12.80 2.99 -9.87
CA ALA A 238 11.59 2.21 -9.61
C ALA A 238 10.37 2.78 -10.36
N ARG A 239 10.50 3.02 -11.67
CA ARG A 239 9.36 3.27 -12.55
C ARG A 239 8.85 1.89 -12.94
N SER A 240 7.74 1.43 -12.34
CA SER A 240 6.81 0.41 -12.88
C SER A 240 5.85 -0.17 -11.83
N VAL A 241 5.95 0.18 -10.53
CA VAL A 241 4.99 -0.32 -9.53
C VAL A 241 4.12 0.84 -9.04
N PRO A 242 2.80 0.83 -9.30
CA PRO A 242 1.87 1.80 -8.74
C PRO A 242 2.06 1.92 -7.22
N GLY A 243 2.28 3.14 -6.71
CA GLY A 243 2.55 3.40 -5.29
C GLY A 243 4.02 3.40 -4.86
N SER A 244 4.97 3.24 -5.77
CA SER A 244 6.41 3.40 -5.45
C SER A 244 6.79 4.88 -5.26
N HIS A 245 7.64 5.16 -4.26
CA HIS A 245 8.18 6.50 -4.03
C HIS A 245 9.11 6.93 -5.17
N PRO A 246 9.14 8.23 -5.53
CA PRO A 246 9.98 8.76 -6.62
C PRO A 246 11.49 8.63 -6.37
N ASN A 247 11.89 8.33 -5.13
CA ASN A 247 13.29 8.21 -4.70
C ASN A 247 13.75 6.76 -4.49
N VAL A 248 13.05 5.77 -5.04
CA VAL A 248 13.47 4.37 -5.00
C VAL A 248 14.26 4.01 -6.26
N VAL A 249 15.45 3.46 -6.05
CA VAL A 249 16.38 3.04 -7.11
C VAL A 249 16.61 1.53 -7.01
N TRP A 250 16.43 0.82 -8.11
CA TRP A 250 16.79 -0.59 -8.24
C TRP A 250 18.21 -0.70 -8.79
N VAL A 251 19.04 -1.48 -8.11
CA VAL A 251 20.41 -1.77 -8.54
C VAL A 251 20.52 -3.26 -8.79
N PHE A 252 20.82 -3.66 -10.02
CA PHE A 252 21.04 -5.07 -10.35
C PHE A 252 22.52 -5.38 -10.25
N SER A 253 22.87 -6.34 -9.41
CA SER A 253 24.25 -6.71 -9.11
C SER A 253 24.46 -8.21 -9.29
N ALA A 254 25.64 -8.56 -9.79
CA ALA A 254 26.13 -9.94 -9.82
C ALA A 254 26.92 -10.33 -8.55
N ALA A 255 26.90 -9.48 -7.51
CA ALA A 255 27.53 -9.78 -6.23
C ALA A 255 26.81 -10.93 -5.51
N ASN A 256 27.47 -11.51 -4.49
CA ASN A 256 26.85 -12.54 -3.67
C ASN A 256 25.73 -11.97 -2.77
N GLN A 257 24.82 -12.84 -2.30
CA GLN A 257 23.63 -12.44 -1.53
C GLN A 257 23.96 -11.65 -0.26
N ALA A 258 25.02 -12.04 0.47
CA ALA A 258 25.44 -11.33 1.68
C ALA A 258 25.88 -9.89 1.38
N SER A 259 26.56 -9.66 0.26
CA SER A 259 26.94 -8.33 -0.20
C SER A 259 25.72 -7.53 -0.63
N ILE A 260 24.79 -8.16 -1.37
CA ILE A 260 23.52 -7.54 -1.79
C ILE A 260 22.74 -7.03 -0.58
N GLN A 261 22.56 -7.88 0.44
CA GLN A 261 21.85 -7.51 1.67
C GLN A 261 22.54 -6.37 2.42
N ALA A 262 23.87 -6.41 2.55
CA ALA A 262 24.62 -5.35 3.22
C ALA A 262 24.57 -4.00 2.48
N MET A 263 24.27 -4.01 1.19
CA MET A 263 24.21 -2.83 0.33
C MET A 263 22.80 -2.26 0.18
N ASN A 264 21.77 -3.03 0.52
CA ASN A 264 20.43 -2.49 0.68
C ASN A 264 20.45 -1.41 1.78
N GLY A 265 19.77 -0.29 1.55
CA GLY A 265 19.74 0.78 2.55
C GLY A 265 19.21 2.11 2.04
N ILE A 266 19.32 3.10 2.92
CA ILE A 266 19.09 4.50 2.57
C ILE A 266 20.43 5.12 2.16
N LEU A 267 20.44 5.77 1.01
CA LEU A 267 21.49 6.67 0.56
C LEU A 267 21.12 8.11 0.86
N ASP A 268 22.09 8.89 1.30
CA ASP A 268 22.01 10.34 1.43
C ASP A 268 22.80 10.96 0.27
N VAL A 269 22.09 11.55 -0.69
CA VAL A 269 22.68 11.98 -1.96
C VAL A 269 22.74 13.51 -2.00
N PRO A 270 23.93 14.11 -2.16
CA PRO A 270 24.05 15.56 -2.23
C PRO A 270 23.37 16.08 -3.50
N VAL A 271 22.45 17.02 -3.33
CA VAL A 271 21.69 17.65 -4.44
C VAL A 271 22.11 19.08 -4.69
N LEU A 272 22.45 19.81 -3.62
CA LEU A 272 22.98 21.18 -3.66
C LEU A 272 23.99 21.35 -2.52
N PRO A 273 24.85 22.39 -2.55
CA PRO A 273 25.72 22.70 -1.42
C PRO A 273 24.92 22.84 -0.12
N GLY A 274 25.20 21.97 0.86
CA GLY A 274 24.53 21.96 2.16
C GLY A 274 23.15 21.30 2.18
N SER A 275 22.70 20.66 1.09
CA SER A 275 21.46 19.88 1.09
C SER A 275 21.63 18.51 0.45
N SER A 276 20.90 17.55 0.99
CA SER A 276 20.91 16.17 0.52
C SER A 276 19.50 15.60 0.44
N GLU A 277 19.31 14.66 -0.47
CA GLU A 277 18.06 13.95 -0.70
C GLU A 277 18.26 12.47 -0.37
N LYS A 278 17.26 11.87 0.26
CA LYS A 278 17.33 10.47 0.66
C LYS A 278 16.77 9.58 -0.43
N PHE A 279 17.61 8.67 -0.90
CA PHE A 279 17.25 7.64 -1.87
C PHE A 279 17.23 6.27 -1.21
N SER A 280 16.24 5.48 -1.58
CA SER A 280 16.13 4.12 -1.10
C SER A 280 16.67 3.18 -2.16
N VAL A 281 17.71 2.42 -1.82
CA VAL A 281 18.35 1.51 -2.77
C VAL A 281 17.95 0.09 -2.45
N LEU A 282 17.40 -0.57 -3.48
CA LEU A 282 17.06 -1.98 -3.47
C LEU A 282 17.95 -2.69 -4.49
N ILE A 283 18.85 -3.52 -3.98
CA ILE A 283 19.77 -4.31 -4.78
C ILE A 283 19.18 -5.68 -5.01
N LYS A 284 19.16 -6.10 -6.27
CA LYS A 284 18.68 -7.42 -6.69
C LYS A 284 19.78 -8.21 -7.37
N ALA A 285 19.73 -9.53 -7.18
CA ALA A 285 20.61 -10.45 -7.89
C ALA A 285 20.26 -10.48 -9.39
N GLU A 286 21.29 -10.52 -10.24
CA GLU A 286 21.17 -10.53 -11.70
C GLU A 286 20.21 -11.62 -12.24
N LYS A 287 20.08 -12.76 -11.56
CA LYS A 287 19.19 -13.85 -12.01
C LYS A 287 17.71 -13.47 -12.04
N GLU A 288 17.27 -12.47 -11.26
CA GLU A 288 15.87 -12.01 -11.30
C GLU A 288 15.52 -11.22 -12.56
N GLN A 289 16.50 -10.64 -13.27
CA GLN A 289 16.24 -9.97 -14.54
C GLN A 289 15.80 -10.93 -15.65
N GLN A 290 16.27 -12.19 -15.60
CA GLN A 290 15.86 -13.20 -16.56
C GLN A 290 14.36 -13.52 -16.48
N PHE A 291 13.73 -13.33 -15.32
CA PHE A 291 12.28 -13.48 -15.17
C PHE A 291 11.48 -12.34 -15.83
N ARG A 292 12.00 -11.11 -15.86
CA ARG A 292 11.32 -9.99 -16.56
C ARG A 292 11.38 -10.09 -18.08
N ALA A 293 12.36 -10.81 -18.62
CA ALA A 293 12.42 -11.12 -20.05
C ALA A 293 11.41 -12.22 -20.46
N LEU A 294 10.80 -12.91 -19.50
CA LEU A 294 9.78 -13.94 -19.71
C LEU A 294 8.35 -13.44 -19.46
N GLU A 295 8.17 -12.24 -18.93
CA GLU A 295 6.86 -11.61 -18.67
C GLU A 295 6.45 -10.57 -19.74
N ASN A 296 7.31 -10.30 -20.73
CA ASN A 296 6.99 -9.53 -21.95
C ASN A 296 7.04 -10.43 -23.18
#